data_AF-A0AAJ1S9G1-F1
#
_entry.id   AF-A0AAJ1S9G1-F1
#
_cell.length_a   1.000
_cell.length_b   1.000
_cell.length_c   1.000
_cell.angle_alpha   90.00
_cell.angle_beta   90.00
_cell.angle_gamma   90.00
#
_symmetry.space_group_name_H-M   'P 1'
#
loop_
_entity.id
_entity.type
_entity.pdbx_description
1 polymer ?
#
loop_
_entity_poly.entity_id
_entity_poly.type
_entity_poly.pdbx_seq_one_letter_code
_entity_poly.pdbx_strand_id
1 'polypeptide(L)'
;MATKKVSISNTDPTKVPDVKRGRPRRVPVTAVSAVRVPADDPLAIQRVEYLSATFSRAELARWIGVSPSQTSRWASGKERPGPAAAPALIDLEHVYSRARLVWGEQAARIWLESPNVFLGGARPIDVLLTDGPARVLEALDAEMWGGAA
;
A
#
# COMPACT_ATOMS: atom_id res chain seq x y z
N MET A 1 -11.38 90.35 -9.24
CA MET A 1 -11.18 88.91 -9.00
C MET A 1 -12.16 88.46 -7.93
N ALA A 2 -13.10 87.59 -8.28
CA ALA A 2 -14.11 87.03 -7.38
C ALA A 2 -14.29 85.55 -7.73
N THR A 3 -14.01 84.64 -6.80
CA THR A 3 -14.17 83.20 -6.99
C THR A 3 -15.53 82.76 -6.48
N LYS A 4 -16.39 82.33 -7.40
CA LYS A 4 -17.74 81.80 -7.16
C LYS A 4 -17.67 80.28 -7.07
N LYS A 5 -18.27 79.71 -6.02
CA LYS A 5 -18.43 78.26 -5.78
C LYS A 5 -19.15 77.56 -6.95
N VAL A 6 -18.75 76.33 -7.24
CA VAL A 6 -19.64 75.33 -7.87
C VAL A 6 -19.55 74.02 -7.07
N SER A 7 -20.73 73.58 -6.63
CA SER A 7 -20.99 72.38 -5.85
C SER A 7 -20.69 71.11 -6.64
N ILE A 8 -20.00 70.16 -6.01
CA ILE A 8 -19.76 68.83 -6.55
C ILE A 8 -20.84 67.92 -5.94
N SER A 9 -21.79 67.46 -6.76
CA SER A 9 -22.80 66.47 -6.36
C SER A 9 -22.18 65.08 -6.26
N ASN A 10 -22.47 64.42 -5.14
CA ASN A 10 -21.98 63.13 -4.70
C ASN A 10 -22.60 62.00 -5.55
N THR A 11 -21.78 61.12 -6.13
CA THR A 11 -22.24 59.93 -6.86
C THR A 11 -22.13 58.72 -5.93
N ASP A 12 -23.27 58.09 -5.66
CA ASP A 12 -23.46 56.94 -4.78
C ASP A 12 -22.65 55.70 -5.26
N PRO A 13 -21.79 55.07 -4.42
CA PRO A 13 -20.90 53.98 -4.83
C PRO A 13 -21.62 52.62 -5.00
N THR A 14 -22.95 52.57 -4.88
CA THR A 14 -23.67 51.30 -4.65
C THR A 14 -24.41 50.73 -5.87
N LYS A 15 -23.90 50.90 -7.11
CA LYS A 15 -24.54 50.33 -8.30
C LYS A 15 -23.64 49.35 -9.06
N VAL A 16 -23.68 48.09 -8.65
CA VAL A 16 -23.10 46.95 -9.38
C VAL A 16 -24.14 46.44 -10.38
N PRO A 17 -23.83 46.23 -11.67
CA PRO A 17 -24.81 45.72 -12.63
C PRO A 17 -25.12 44.24 -12.37
N ASP A 18 -26.40 43.92 -12.35
CA ASP A 18 -26.94 42.58 -12.12
C ASP A 18 -26.67 41.65 -13.32
N VAL A 19 -25.57 40.90 -13.26
CA VAL A 19 -25.27 39.82 -14.21
C VAL A 19 -26.16 38.62 -13.86
N LYS A 20 -27.17 38.36 -14.69
CA LYS A 20 -28.00 37.15 -14.62
C LYS A 20 -27.12 35.90 -14.75
N ARG A 21 -26.72 35.32 -13.61
CA ARG A 21 -26.05 34.03 -13.51
C ARG A 21 -27.03 32.92 -13.89
N GLY A 22 -26.96 32.44 -15.13
CA GLY A 22 -27.59 31.19 -15.53
C GLY A 22 -27.09 30.04 -14.65
N ARG A 23 -28.00 29.22 -14.11
CA ARG A 23 -27.66 28.02 -13.34
C ARG A 23 -26.72 27.13 -14.18
N PRO A 24 -25.59 26.64 -13.64
CA PRO A 24 -24.78 25.66 -14.36
C PRO A 24 -25.64 24.42 -14.60
N ARG A 25 -25.82 24.06 -15.87
CA ARG A 25 -26.51 22.85 -16.30
C ARG A 25 -25.71 21.66 -15.77
N ARG A 26 -26.20 21.00 -14.72
CA ARG A 26 -25.58 19.76 -14.21
C ARG A 26 -25.65 18.73 -15.33
N VAL A 27 -24.51 18.46 -15.96
CA VAL A 27 -24.35 17.26 -16.77
C VAL A 27 -24.48 16.07 -15.83
N PRO A 28 -25.38 15.11 -16.09
CA PRO A 28 -25.43 13.90 -15.30
C PRO A 28 -24.14 13.13 -15.60
N VAL A 29 -23.21 13.12 -14.64
CA VAL A 29 -22.12 12.16 -14.66
C VAL A 29 -22.77 10.82 -14.34
N THR A 30 -23.18 10.11 -15.38
CA THR A 30 -23.59 8.71 -15.26
C THR A 30 -22.43 7.99 -14.59
N ALA A 31 -22.63 7.53 -13.35
CA ALA A 31 -21.65 6.74 -12.64
C ALA A 31 -21.48 5.43 -13.40
N VAL A 32 -20.49 5.38 -14.29
CA VAL A 32 -20.07 4.13 -14.90
C VAL A 32 -19.53 3.30 -13.74
N SER A 33 -20.25 2.25 -13.36
CA SER A 33 -19.69 1.18 -12.54
C SER A 33 -18.58 0.52 -13.34
N ALA A 34 -17.41 1.14 -13.33
CA ALA A 34 -16.19 0.52 -13.79
C ALA A 34 -15.99 -0.69 -12.88
N VAL A 35 -16.09 -1.89 -13.45
CA VAL A 35 -15.57 -3.11 -12.83
C VAL A 35 -14.16 -2.75 -12.35
N ARG A 36 -13.96 -2.71 -11.04
CA ARG A 36 -12.63 -2.46 -10.48
C ARG A 36 -11.78 -3.65 -10.85
N VAL A 37 -11.06 -3.54 -11.97
CA VAL A 37 -9.97 -4.45 -12.28
C VAL A 37 -8.99 -4.29 -11.12
N PRO A 38 -8.69 -5.35 -10.34
CA PRO A 38 -7.66 -5.28 -9.31
C PRO A 38 -6.40 -4.71 -9.95
N ALA A 39 -5.73 -3.77 -9.27
CA ALA A 39 -4.49 -3.22 -9.79
C ALA A 39 -3.52 -4.40 -10.04
N ASP A 40 -3.13 -4.60 -11.29
CA ASP A 40 -2.10 -5.59 -11.62
C ASP A 40 -0.79 -5.07 -11.03
N ASP A 41 -0.17 -5.88 -10.18
CA ASP A 41 1.11 -5.56 -9.60
C ASP A 41 2.22 -5.81 -10.65
N PRO A 42 2.90 -4.76 -11.15
CA PRO A 42 3.89 -4.92 -12.19
C PRO A 42 5.12 -5.72 -11.71
N LEU A 43 5.35 -5.82 -10.39
CA LEU A 43 6.51 -6.49 -9.80
C LEU A 43 6.24 -7.96 -9.43
N ALA A 44 5.03 -8.48 -9.69
CA ALA A 44 4.62 -9.80 -9.23
C ALA A 44 5.58 -10.92 -9.66
N ILE A 45 6.06 -10.89 -10.91
CA ILE A 45 6.99 -11.89 -11.44
C ILE A 45 8.32 -11.83 -10.69
N GLN A 46 8.93 -10.64 -10.61
CA GLN A 46 10.20 -10.40 -9.95
C GLN A 46 10.15 -10.78 -8.48
N ARG A 47 9.05 -10.46 -7.80
CA ARG A 47 8.83 -10.81 -6.40
C ARG A 47 8.78 -12.32 -6.20
N VAL A 48 8.02 -13.03 -7.02
CA VAL A 48 7.93 -14.50 -6.92
C VAL A 48 9.27 -15.14 -7.22
N GLU A 49 10.01 -14.66 -8.23
CA GLU A 49 11.35 -15.15 -8.53
C GLU A 49 12.32 -14.93 -7.36
N TYR A 50 12.36 -13.71 -6.82
CA TYR A 50 13.19 -13.36 -5.67
C TYR A 50 12.89 -14.25 -4.46
N LEU A 51 11.63 -14.30 -4.03
CA LEU A 51 11.21 -15.11 -2.89
C LEU A 51 11.45 -16.61 -3.12
N SER A 52 11.29 -17.10 -4.36
CA SER A 52 11.56 -18.50 -4.71
C SER A 52 13.05 -18.84 -4.66
N ALA A 53 13.94 -17.88 -4.91
CA ALA A 53 15.37 -18.07 -4.74
C ALA A 53 15.76 -18.13 -3.25
N THR A 54 15.04 -17.42 -2.38
CA THR A 54 15.31 -17.37 -0.93
C THR A 54 14.71 -18.54 -0.15
N PHE A 55 13.42 -18.85 -0.36
CA PHE A 55 12.65 -19.82 0.45
C PHE A 55 12.20 -21.05 -0.33
N SER A 56 12.75 -21.30 -1.51
CA SER A 56 12.27 -22.30 -2.46
C SER A 56 10.78 -22.14 -2.86
N ARG A 57 10.41 -22.76 -3.97
CA ARG A 57 9.03 -22.71 -4.45
C ARG A 57 8.07 -23.52 -3.59
N ALA A 58 8.56 -24.56 -2.93
CA ALA A 58 7.75 -25.46 -2.12
C ALA A 58 7.35 -24.81 -0.79
N GLU A 59 8.25 -24.08 -0.13
CA GLU A 59 7.92 -23.40 1.13
C GLU A 59 6.97 -22.23 0.85
N LEU A 60 7.25 -21.43 -0.19
CA LEU A 60 6.37 -20.36 -0.62
C LEU A 60 4.95 -20.87 -0.95
N ALA A 61 4.85 -22.00 -1.66
CA ALA A 61 3.56 -22.61 -1.98
C ALA A 61 2.80 -23.05 -0.71
N ARG A 62 3.49 -23.68 0.26
CA ARG A 62 2.88 -24.09 1.53
C ARG A 62 2.39 -22.89 2.34
N TRP A 63 3.19 -21.84 2.44
CA TRP A 63 2.86 -20.62 3.20
C TRP A 63 1.65 -19.89 2.60
N ILE A 64 1.60 -19.74 1.28
CA ILE A 64 0.52 -19.03 0.59
C ILE A 64 -0.73 -19.92 0.40
N GLY A 65 -0.65 -21.22 0.68
CA GLY A 65 -1.76 -22.16 0.53
C GLY A 65 -2.09 -22.51 -0.92
N VAL A 66 -1.07 -22.61 -1.78
CA VAL A 66 -1.20 -22.90 -3.21
C VAL A 66 -0.34 -24.10 -3.63
N SER A 67 -0.52 -24.59 -4.86
CA SER A 67 0.35 -25.65 -5.38
C SER A 67 1.73 -25.12 -5.80
N PRO A 68 2.80 -25.94 -5.72
CA PRO A 68 4.11 -25.57 -6.26
C PRO A 68 4.12 -25.30 -7.77
N SER A 69 3.19 -25.91 -8.51
CA SER A 69 3.03 -25.63 -9.95
C SER A 69 2.50 -24.22 -10.20
N GLN A 70 1.64 -23.70 -9.32
CA GLN A 70 1.09 -22.36 -9.42
C GLN A 70 2.17 -21.29 -9.19
N THR A 71 3.04 -21.47 -8.19
CA THR A 71 4.19 -20.57 -7.97
C THR A 71 5.14 -20.56 -9.16
N SER A 72 5.33 -21.71 -9.84
CA SER A 72 6.09 -21.77 -11.09
C SER A 72 5.41 -21.05 -12.27
N ARG A 73 4.09 -21.07 -12.37
CA ARG A 73 3.35 -20.33 -13.42
C ARG A 73 3.44 -18.82 -13.17
N TRP A 74 3.41 -18.38 -11.92
CA TRP A 74 3.64 -16.99 -11.55
C TRP A 74 5.05 -16.50 -11.88
N ALA A 75 6.07 -17.27 -11.51
CA ALA A 75 7.47 -16.95 -11.84
C ALA A 75 7.73 -16.86 -13.35
N SER A 76 6.98 -17.62 -14.16
CA SER A 76 7.10 -17.57 -15.63
C SER A 76 6.18 -16.54 -16.30
N GLY A 77 5.40 -15.78 -15.53
CA GLY A 77 4.44 -14.80 -16.03
C GLY A 77 3.22 -15.40 -16.75
N LYS A 78 3.06 -16.73 -16.74
CA LYS A 78 1.92 -17.43 -17.36
C LYS A 78 0.61 -17.22 -16.61
N GLU A 79 0.71 -16.91 -15.33
CA GLU A 79 -0.40 -16.63 -14.43
C GLU A 79 0.03 -15.50 -13.49
N ARG A 80 -0.93 -14.76 -12.94
CA ARG A 80 -0.66 -13.75 -11.90
C ARG A 80 -1.15 -14.24 -10.54
N PRO A 81 -0.47 -13.89 -9.43
CA PRO A 81 -0.99 -14.14 -8.11
C PRO A 81 -2.37 -13.48 -7.93
N GLY A 82 -3.33 -14.25 -7.41
CA GLY A 82 -4.70 -13.77 -7.18
C GLY A 82 -4.80 -12.78 -6.01
N PRO A 83 -6.00 -12.24 -5.73
CA PRO A 83 -6.22 -11.18 -4.75
C PRO A 83 -5.87 -11.55 -3.30
N ALA A 84 -5.78 -12.84 -2.96
CA ALA A 84 -5.30 -13.30 -1.66
C ALA A 84 -3.77 -13.50 -1.64
N ALA A 85 -3.20 -14.04 -2.73
CA ALA A 85 -1.77 -14.37 -2.80
C ALA A 85 -0.90 -13.14 -3.04
N ALA A 86 -1.35 -12.17 -3.86
CA ALA A 86 -0.57 -10.99 -4.18
C ALA A 86 -0.22 -10.16 -2.92
N PRO A 87 -1.16 -9.80 -2.03
CA PRO A 87 -0.83 -9.09 -0.79
C PRO A 87 0.12 -9.89 0.11
N ALA A 88 -0.14 -11.19 0.31
CA ALA A 88 0.70 -12.02 1.17
C ALA A 88 2.16 -12.13 0.67
N LEU A 89 2.36 -12.17 -0.65
CA LEU A 89 3.71 -12.12 -1.24
C LEU A 89 4.38 -10.77 -0.99
N ILE A 90 3.65 -9.66 -1.17
CA ILE A 90 4.15 -8.29 -0.93
C ILE A 90 4.57 -8.14 0.54
N ASP A 91 3.72 -8.59 1.47
CA ASP A 91 3.97 -8.50 2.90
C ASP A 91 5.19 -9.34 3.31
N LEU A 92 5.32 -10.55 2.76
CA LEU A 92 6.50 -11.40 2.97
C LEU A 92 7.78 -10.76 2.45
N GLU A 93 7.78 -10.23 1.22
CA GLU A 93 8.94 -9.52 0.68
C GLU A 93 9.30 -8.32 1.57
N HIS A 94 8.31 -7.56 2.03
CA HIS A 94 8.53 -6.37 2.85
C HIS A 94 9.18 -6.71 4.19
N VAL A 95 8.59 -7.65 4.94
CA VAL A 95 9.13 -8.09 6.24
C VAL A 95 10.52 -8.68 6.08
N TYR A 96 10.71 -9.59 5.12
CA TYR A 96 12.02 -10.20 4.89
C TYR A 96 13.07 -9.16 4.49
N SER A 97 12.70 -8.20 3.64
CA SER A 97 13.59 -7.11 3.22
C SER A 97 14.03 -6.23 4.39
N ARG A 98 13.14 -5.94 5.34
CA ARG A 98 13.53 -5.20 6.55
C ARG A 98 14.43 -6.04 7.45
N ALA A 99 14.07 -7.30 7.72
CA ALA A 99 14.86 -8.17 8.58
C ALA A 99 16.30 -8.39 8.04
N ARG A 100 16.46 -8.58 6.73
CA ARG A 100 17.79 -8.79 6.13
C ARG A 100 18.67 -7.54 6.16
N LEU A 101 18.10 -6.33 6.27
CA LEU A 101 18.89 -5.11 6.47
C LEU A 101 19.49 -5.05 7.89
N VAL A 102 18.86 -5.71 8.86
CA VAL A 102 19.33 -5.75 10.25
C VAL A 102 20.36 -6.86 10.45
N TRP A 103 20.06 -8.06 9.97
CA TRP A 103 20.83 -9.26 10.33
C TRP A 103 21.44 -10.02 9.14
N GLY A 104 21.20 -9.57 7.91
CA GLY A 104 21.55 -10.32 6.69
C GLY A 104 20.56 -11.44 6.37
N GLU A 105 20.72 -12.05 5.20
CA GLU A 105 19.74 -12.97 4.61
C GLU A 105 19.51 -14.23 5.45
N GLN A 106 20.59 -14.90 5.86
CA GLN A 106 20.51 -16.16 6.59
C GLN A 106 19.84 -15.98 7.96
N ALA A 107 20.21 -14.95 8.70
CA ALA A 107 19.65 -14.69 10.01
C ALA A 107 18.19 -14.20 9.92
N ALA A 108 17.86 -13.38 8.92
CA ALA A 108 16.48 -12.98 8.67
C ALA A 108 15.56 -14.17 8.36
N ARG A 109 16.05 -15.16 7.60
CA ARG A 109 15.33 -16.41 7.36
C ARG A 109 15.11 -17.19 8.65
N ILE A 110 16.17 -17.39 9.44
CA ILE A 110 16.07 -18.10 10.72
C ILE A 110 15.06 -17.40 11.64
N TRP A 111 15.11 -16.09 11.72
CA TRP A 111 14.20 -15.27 12.52
C TRP A 111 12.73 -15.47 12.12
N LEU A 112 12.42 -15.43 10.81
CA LEU A 112 11.06 -15.65 10.30
C LEU A 112 10.46 -17.00 10.72
N GLU A 113 11.31 -18.03 10.82
CA GLU A 113 10.92 -19.41 11.09
C GLU A 113 11.11 -19.81 12.57
N SER A 114 11.56 -18.89 13.44
CA SER A 114 11.83 -19.17 14.86
C SER A 114 10.72 -18.63 15.77
N PRO A 115 10.48 -19.26 16.94
CA PRO A 115 9.61 -18.70 17.98
C PRO A 115 10.05 -17.30 18.39
N ASN A 116 9.12 -16.34 18.42
CA ASN A 116 9.41 -14.95 18.72
C ASN A 116 8.70 -14.49 20.02
N VAL A 117 9.45 -13.90 20.95
CA VAL A 117 8.94 -13.48 22.26
C VAL A 117 7.91 -12.35 22.18
N PHE A 118 8.07 -11.41 21.25
CA PHE A 118 7.13 -10.30 21.03
C PHE A 118 5.82 -10.77 20.35
N LEU A 119 5.85 -11.97 19.75
CA LEU A 119 4.69 -12.63 19.16
C LEU A 119 4.12 -13.73 20.07
N GLY A 120 4.49 -13.76 21.35
CA GLY A 120 3.97 -14.74 22.31
C GLY A 120 4.44 -16.18 22.02
N GLY A 121 5.62 -16.34 21.43
CA GLY A 121 6.21 -17.62 21.05
C GLY A 121 5.78 -18.12 19.66
N ALA A 122 4.87 -17.43 18.98
CA ALA A 122 4.55 -17.74 17.58
C ALA A 122 5.74 -17.41 16.65
N ARG A 123 5.81 -18.09 15.51
CA ARG A 123 6.79 -17.77 14.47
C ARG A 123 6.32 -16.56 13.67
N PRO A 124 7.20 -15.59 13.33
CA PRO A 124 6.83 -14.43 12.52
C PRO A 124 6.14 -14.79 11.20
N ILE A 125 6.59 -15.85 10.52
CA ILE A 125 5.97 -16.29 9.25
C ILE A 125 4.51 -16.74 9.42
N ASP A 126 4.16 -17.37 10.55
CA ASP A 126 2.79 -17.83 10.79
C ASP A 126 1.85 -16.66 11.09
N VAL A 127 2.34 -15.70 11.90
CA VAL A 127 1.62 -14.46 12.21
C VAL A 127 1.44 -13.63 10.96
N LEU A 128 2.48 -13.51 10.12
CA LEU A 128 2.41 -12.78 8.86
C LEU A 128 1.29 -13.28 7.95
N LEU A 129 1.17 -14.60 7.80
CA LEU A 129 0.21 -15.23 6.89
C LEU A 129 -1.23 -15.20 7.42
N THR A 130 -1.41 -15.09 8.75
CA THR A 130 -2.72 -15.14 9.40
C THR A 130 -3.26 -13.74 9.72
N ASP A 131 -2.41 -12.88 10.28
CA ASP A 131 -2.77 -11.59 10.85
C ASP A 131 -2.26 -10.40 10.01
N GLY A 132 -1.39 -10.68 9.02
CA GLY A 132 -0.73 -9.66 8.20
C GLY A 132 0.56 -9.12 8.83
N PRO A 133 1.19 -8.11 8.20
CA PRO A 133 2.56 -7.71 8.52
C PRO A 133 2.68 -6.84 9.77
N ALA A 134 1.63 -6.14 10.19
CA ALA A 134 1.72 -5.07 11.20
C ALA A 134 2.41 -5.53 12.48
N ARG A 135 1.89 -6.62 13.08
CA ARG A 135 2.42 -7.15 14.34
C ARG A 135 3.83 -7.75 14.19
N VAL A 136 4.16 -8.27 13.01
CA VAL A 136 5.48 -8.80 12.70
C VAL A 136 6.51 -7.67 12.57
N LEU A 137 6.12 -6.56 11.95
CA LEU A 137 6.94 -5.36 11.86
C LEU A 137 7.17 -4.72 13.23
N GLU A 138 6.15 -4.69 14.09
CA GLU A 138 6.28 -4.24 15.48
C GLU A 138 7.27 -5.12 16.26
N ALA A 139 7.22 -6.44 16.10
CA ALA A 139 8.17 -7.36 16.72
C ALA A 139 9.61 -7.15 16.20
N LEU A 140 9.75 -6.93 14.88
CA LEU A 140 11.04 -6.60 14.28
C LEU A 140 11.62 -5.30 14.84
N ASP A 141 10.81 -4.25 14.94
CA ASP A 141 11.22 -2.98 15.53
C ASP A 141 11.58 -3.16 17.02
N ALA A 142 10.80 -3.93 17.79
CA ALA A 142 11.12 -4.20 19.19
C ALA A 142 12.48 -4.89 19.38
N GLU A 143 12.85 -5.83 18.51
CA GLU A 143 14.17 -6.47 18.55
C GLU A 143 15.31 -5.51 18.18
N MET A 144 15.10 -4.65 17.17
CA MET A 144 16.09 -3.68 16.74
C MET A 144 16.41 -2.64 17.81
N TRP A 145 15.38 -2.15 18.50
CA TRP A 145 15.50 -1.06 19.48
C TRP A 145 15.67 -1.58 20.92
N GLY A 146 15.87 -2.88 21.10
CA GLY A 146 16.16 -3.49 22.40
C GLY A 146 15.00 -3.42 23.39
N GLY A 147 13.76 -3.56 22.90
CA GLY A 147 12.55 -3.61 23.71
C GLY A 147 12.45 -2.44 24.70
N ALA A 148 12.16 -1.24 24.22
CA ALA A 148 11.76 -0.15 25.09
C ALA A 148 10.37 -0.47 25.70
N ALA A 149 10.38 -1.24 26.77
CA ALA A 149 9.28 -1.46 27.71
C ALA A 149 9.76 -1.11 29.13
#